data_AF-A0A9X2RLD9-F1
#
_entry.id   AF-A0A9X2RLD9-F1
#
_cell.length_a   1.000
_cell.length_b   1.000
_cell.length_c   1.000
_cell.angle_alpha   90.00
_cell.angle_beta   90.00
_cell.angle_gamma   90.00
#
_symmetry.space_group_name_H-M   'P 1'
#
loop_
_entity.id
_entity.type
_entity.pdbx_description
1 polymer ?
#
loop_
_entity_poly.entity_id
_entity_poly.type
_entity_poly.pdbx_seq_one_letter_code
_entity_poly.pdbx_strand_id
1 'polypeptide(L)'
;MKKISVSIEEGTFAAMHQVADMRAMTVPDLIRSTLAGAFGGEGSEASSPLVKDVAEEAIREGLTNEETMARVREKCPGSSPTPASISWYRTRLRKNGEPVKTDAEAKVTRARG
;
A
#
# COMPACT_ATOMS: atom_id res chain seq x y z
N MET A 1 2.28 17.02 -12.26
CA MET A 1 3.25 15.96 -11.94
C MET A 1 3.78 16.17 -10.52
N LYS A 2 3.85 15.12 -9.69
CA LYS A 2 4.42 15.21 -8.34
C LYS A 2 5.95 15.01 -8.42
N LYS A 3 6.71 15.84 -7.71
CA LYS A 3 8.17 15.75 -7.63
C LYS A 3 8.55 15.11 -6.30
N ILE A 4 9.50 14.19 -6.33
CA ILE A 4 10.04 13.50 -5.15
C ILE A 4 11.51 13.91 -5.03
N SER A 5 11.93 14.33 -3.84
CA SER A 5 13.33 14.60 -3.51
C SER A 5 13.80 13.52 -2.54
N VAL A 6 14.92 12.88 -2.86
CA VAL A 6 15.51 11.81 -2.05
C VAL A 6 17.01 12.05 -1.93
N SER A 7 17.56 11.74 -0.77
CA SER A 7 19.01 11.68 -0.58
C SER A 7 19.46 10.25 -0.86
N ILE A 8 20.43 10.10 -1.76
CA ILE A 8 21.03 8.82 -2.11
C ILE A 8 22.53 8.93 -1.96
N GLU A 9 23.19 7.80 -1.74
CA GLU A 9 24.64 7.75 -1.72
C GLU A 9 25.22 8.14 -3.09
N GLU A 10 26.32 8.87 -3.10
CA GLU A 10 27.02 9.29 -4.32
C GLU A 10 27.34 8.10 -5.25
N GLY A 11 27.77 6.97 -4.68
CA GLY A 11 28.03 5.75 -5.45
C GLY A 11 26.78 5.20 -6.15
N THR A 12 25.62 5.31 -5.50
CA THR A 12 24.33 4.93 -6.10
C THR A 12 23.95 5.87 -7.23
N PHE A 13 24.17 7.18 -7.07
CA PHE A 13 23.91 8.16 -8.11
C PHE A 13 24.83 7.97 -9.33
N ALA A 14 26.12 7.71 -9.11
CA ALA A 14 27.08 7.41 -10.18
C ALA A 14 26.70 6.14 -10.95
N ALA A 15 26.26 5.10 -10.26
CA ALA A 15 25.77 3.88 -10.89
C ALA A 15 24.52 4.14 -11.76
N MET A 16 23.59 4.99 -11.29
CA MET A 16 22.41 5.38 -12.08
C MET A 16 22.81 6.10 -13.37
N HIS A 17 23.82 6.96 -13.33
CA HIS A 17 24.36 7.63 -14.51
C HIS A 17 24.92 6.63 -15.53
N GLN A 18 25.73 5.67 -15.08
CA GLN A 18 26.27 4.65 -15.98
C GLN A 18 25.16 3.82 -16.64
N VAL A 19 24.12 3.45 -15.88
CA VAL A 19 22.98 2.70 -16.42
C VAL A 19 22.16 3.55 -17.40
N ALA A 20 22.00 4.83 -17.12
CA ALA A 20 21.31 5.76 -18.01
C ALA A 20 22.07 5.92 -19.33
N ASP A 21 23.39 6.08 -19.29
CA ASP A 21 24.25 6.17 -20.48
C ASP A 21 24.21 4.88 -21.31
N MET A 22 24.35 3.72 -20.67
CA MET A 22 24.25 2.42 -21.35
C MET A 22 22.90 2.21 -22.07
N ARG A 23 21.82 2.78 -21.52
CA ARG A 23 20.47 2.69 -22.09
C ARG A 23 20.11 3.86 -23.00
N ALA A 24 21.03 4.80 -23.22
CA ALA A 24 20.80 6.05 -23.96
C ALA A 24 19.57 6.84 -23.45
N MET A 25 19.41 6.90 -22.13
CA MET A 25 18.32 7.61 -21.44
C MET A 25 18.88 8.63 -20.45
N THR A 26 18.04 9.56 -20.01
CA THR A 26 18.39 10.43 -18.89
C THR A 26 18.15 9.73 -17.55
N VAL A 27 18.89 10.08 -16.50
CA VAL A 27 18.68 9.52 -15.15
C VAL A 27 17.24 9.71 -14.65
N PRO A 28 16.60 10.88 -14.83
CA PRO A 28 15.18 11.03 -14.49
C PRO A 28 14.25 10.07 -15.24
N ASP A 29 14.50 9.80 -16.52
CA ASP A 29 13.66 8.88 -17.30
C ASP A 29 13.91 7.43 -16.93
N LEU A 30 15.16 7.08 -16.62
CA LEU A 30 15.50 5.79 -16.03
C LEU A 30 14.75 5.59 -14.70
N ILE A 31 14.73 6.60 -13.81
CA ILE A 31 14.02 6.52 -12.53
C ILE A 31 12.52 6.41 -12.76
N ARG A 32 11.93 7.24 -13.62
CA ARG A 32 10.49 7.18 -13.92
C ARG A 32 10.09 5.84 -14.53
N SER A 33 10.84 5.34 -15.49
CA SER A 33 10.61 4.02 -16.12
C SER A 33 10.76 2.89 -15.11
N THR A 34 11.76 2.98 -14.24
CA THR A 34 11.98 1.98 -13.19
C THR A 34 10.87 2.02 -12.14
N LEU A 35 10.43 3.21 -11.72
CA LEU A 35 9.32 3.39 -10.78
C LEU A 35 7.98 2.98 -11.41
N ALA A 36 7.75 3.29 -12.68
CA ALA A 36 6.62 2.78 -13.43
C ALA A 36 6.70 1.24 -13.50
N GLY A 37 7.84 0.64 -13.84
CA GLY A 37 8.00 -0.82 -13.77
C GLY A 37 7.79 -1.41 -12.38
N ALA A 38 8.16 -0.70 -11.32
CA ALA A 38 8.03 -1.14 -9.93
C ALA A 38 6.63 -0.94 -9.34
N PHE A 39 5.87 0.06 -9.81
CA PHE A 39 4.60 0.49 -9.23
C PHE A 39 3.42 0.55 -10.21
N GLY A 40 3.66 0.45 -11.51
CA GLY A 40 2.69 0.73 -12.57
C GLY A 40 3.02 -0.01 -13.87
N GLY A 41 2.56 -1.26 -13.99
CA GLY A 41 2.27 -1.80 -15.32
C GLY A 41 1.41 -0.80 -16.07
N GLU A 42 2.01 -0.06 -17.01
CA GLU A 42 1.38 1.09 -17.64
C GLU A 42 0.33 0.61 -18.64
N GLY A 43 -0.94 0.79 -18.25
CA GLY A 43 -2.09 0.75 -19.15
C GLY A 43 -3.27 -0.05 -18.62
N SER A 44 -4.10 0.53 -17.74
CA SER A 44 -5.55 0.27 -17.77
C SER A 44 -6.33 1.26 -16.91
N GLU A 45 -7.36 1.86 -17.51
CA GLU A 45 -8.39 2.69 -16.89
C GLU A 45 -9.34 1.89 -15.99
N ALA A 46 -8.83 1.38 -14.87
CA ALA A 46 -9.64 0.91 -13.77
C ALA A 46 -8.86 1.16 -12.49
N SER A 47 -9.15 2.28 -11.81
CA SER A 47 -8.56 2.61 -10.52
C SER A 47 -9.04 1.60 -9.47
N SER A 48 -8.45 0.41 -9.45
CA SER A 48 -8.64 -0.57 -8.40
C SER A 48 -8.21 0.05 -7.08
N PRO A 49 -9.05 0.02 -6.04
CA PRO A 49 -8.73 0.65 -4.78
C PRO A 49 -7.46 0.02 -4.19
N LEU A 50 -6.62 0.82 -3.53
CA LEU A 50 -5.41 0.30 -2.89
C LEU A 50 -5.81 -0.57 -1.69
N VAL A 51 -5.10 -1.69 -1.51
CA VAL A 51 -5.29 -2.63 -0.39
C VAL A 51 -5.33 -1.92 0.97
N LYS A 52 -4.45 -0.93 1.14
CA LYS A 52 -4.40 -0.10 2.35
C LYS A 52 -5.73 0.59 2.61
N ASP A 53 -6.28 1.26 1.61
CA ASP A 53 -7.46 2.11 1.78
C ASP A 53 -8.68 1.25 2.09
N VAL A 54 -8.82 0.11 1.40
CA VAL A 54 -9.89 -0.87 1.68
C VAL A 54 -9.75 -1.46 3.08
N ALA A 55 -8.53 -1.81 3.50
CA ALA A 55 -8.29 -2.39 4.83
C ALA A 55 -8.63 -1.39 5.95
N GLU A 56 -8.18 -0.14 5.83
CA GLU A 56 -8.45 0.89 6.83
C GLU A 56 -9.94 1.27 6.90
N GLU A 57 -10.63 1.36 5.75
CA GLU A 57 -12.09 1.57 5.68
C GLU A 57 -12.84 0.48 6.44
N ALA A 58 -12.58 -0.79 6.13
CA ALA A 58 -13.21 -1.93 6.80
C ALA A 58 -12.94 -1.96 8.31
N ILE A 59 -11.73 -1.59 8.75
CA ILE A 59 -11.42 -1.52 10.19
C ILE A 59 -12.23 -0.41 10.87
N ARG A 60 -12.41 0.76 10.24
CA ARG A 60 -13.22 1.86 10.78
C ARG A 60 -14.70 1.52 10.85
N GLU A 61 -15.21 0.76 9.88
CA GLU A 61 -16.55 0.16 9.91
C GLU A 61 -16.73 -0.87 11.06
N GLY A 62 -15.64 -1.22 11.75
CA GLY A 62 -15.66 -2.12 12.90
C GLY A 62 -15.65 -3.60 12.51
N LEU A 63 -15.24 -3.94 11.28
CA LEU A 63 -15.11 -5.33 10.83
C LEU A 63 -13.99 -6.03 11.59
N THR A 64 -14.17 -7.32 11.86
CA THR A 64 -13.11 -8.19 12.39
C THR A 64 -11.96 -8.33 11.39
N ASN A 65 -10.82 -8.90 11.83
CA ASN A 65 -9.67 -9.13 10.96
C ASN A 65 -10.04 -10.02 9.77
N GLU A 66 -10.86 -11.04 10.00
CA GLU A 66 -11.31 -11.98 8.97
C GLU A 66 -12.21 -11.29 7.94
N GLU A 67 -13.20 -10.52 8.40
CA GLU A 67 -14.08 -9.74 7.53
C GLU A 67 -13.33 -8.66 6.74
N THR A 68 -12.35 -8.01 7.37
CA THR A 68 -11.49 -7.02 6.70
C THR A 68 -10.68 -7.67 5.58
N MET A 69 -10.09 -8.85 5.82
CA MET A 69 -9.38 -9.59 4.77
C MET A 69 -10.32 -10.01 3.64
N ALA A 70 -11.53 -10.44 3.96
CA ALA A 70 -12.54 -10.80 2.96
C ALA A 70 -12.89 -9.58 2.07
N ARG A 71 -13.14 -8.41 2.69
CA ARG A 71 -13.40 -7.16 1.97
C ARG A 71 -12.26 -6.73 1.07
N VAL A 72 -11.02 -6.85 1.56
CA VAL A 72 -9.82 -6.53 0.78
C VAL A 72 -9.67 -7.47 -0.41
N ARG A 73 -9.95 -8.77 -0.24
CA ARG A 73 -9.92 -9.73 -1.36
C ARG A 73 -11.01 -9.47 -2.39
N GLU A 74 -12.18 -9.01 -1.95
CA GLU A 74 -13.30 -8.66 -2.81
C GLU A 74 -13.01 -7.40 -3.65
N LYS A 75 -12.58 -6.31 -3.00
CA LYS A 75 -12.34 -5.01 -3.68
C LYS A 75 -10.97 -4.92 -4.37
N CYS A 76 -9.98 -5.70 -3.93
CA CYS A 76 -8.64 -5.74 -4.49
C CYS A 76 -8.32 -7.17 -4.93
N PRO A 77 -8.93 -7.67 -6.03
CA PRO A 77 -8.66 -9.00 -6.55
C PRO A 77 -7.16 -9.12 -6.89
N GLY A 78 -6.51 -10.14 -6.33
CA GLY A 78 -5.05 -10.34 -6.44
C GLY A 78 -4.26 -9.94 -5.19
N SER A 79 -4.89 -9.30 -4.20
CA SER A 79 -4.27 -9.04 -2.91
C SER A 79 -4.36 -10.26 -1.97
N SER A 80 -3.29 -10.50 -1.20
CA SER A 80 -3.19 -11.58 -0.21
C SER A 80 -2.99 -11.02 1.21
N PRO A 81 -3.95 -10.25 1.75
CA PRO A 81 -3.83 -9.70 3.10
C PRO A 81 -3.70 -10.82 4.13
N THR A 82 -2.80 -10.63 5.09
CA THR A 82 -2.61 -11.55 6.23
C THR A 82 -3.24 -10.97 7.49
N PRO A 83 -3.60 -11.82 8.48
CA PRO A 83 -4.09 -11.33 9.77
C PRO A 83 -3.10 -10.38 10.46
N ALA A 84 -1.80 -10.61 10.30
CA ALA A 84 -0.74 -9.74 10.83
C ALA A 84 -0.76 -8.36 10.19
N SER A 85 -0.92 -8.28 8.86
CA SER A 85 -1.04 -7.01 8.14
C SER A 85 -2.26 -6.21 8.61
N ILE A 86 -3.42 -6.86 8.77
CA ILE A 86 -4.64 -6.19 9.25
C ILE A 86 -4.50 -5.75 10.71
N SER A 87 -3.90 -6.58 11.56
CA SER A 87 -3.59 -6.23 12.95
C SER A 87 -2.63 -5.05 13.07
N TRP A 88 -1.65 -4.96 12.17
CA TRP A 88 -0.77 -3.80 12.08
C TRP A 88 -1.53 -2.54 11.69
N TYR A 89 -2.43 -2.60 10.68
CA TYR A 89 -3.27 -1.46 10.30
C TYR A 89 -4.16 -1.01 11.47
N ARG A 90 -4.81 -1.94 12.17
CA ARG A 90 -5.58 -1.63 13.39
C ARG A 90 -4.74 -0.91 14.43
N THR A 91 -3.55 -1.44 14.74
CA THR A 91 -2.65 -0.86 15.73
C THR A 91 -2.19 0.53 15.31
N ARG A 92 -1.89 0.72 14.02
CA ARG A 92 -1.51 2.00 13.45
C ARG A 92 -2.64 3.03 13.57
N LEU A 93 -3.86 2.69 13.20
CA LEU A 93 -5.02 3.58 13.30
C LEU A 93 -5.27 4.01 14.76
N ARG A 94 -5.17 3.08 15.72
CA ARG A 94 -5.26 3.40 17.15
C ARG A 94 -4.12 4.30 17.63
N LYS A 95 -2.88 4.05 17.18
CA LYS A 95 -1.73 4.92 17.48
C LYS A 95 -1.90 6.33 16.93
N ASN A 96 -2.62 6.47 15.82
CA ASN A 96 -2.99 7.76 15.24
C ASN A 96 -4.16 8.43 16.00
N GLY A 97 -4.65 7.84 17.09
CA GLY A 97 -5.76 8.38 17.90
C GLY A 97 -7.15 8.07 17.35
N GLU A 98 -7.27 7.24 16.30
CA GLU A 98 -8.59 6.86 15.78
C GLU A 98 -9.30 5.90 16.75
N PRO A 99 -10.61 6.09 17.01
CA PRO A 99 -11.40 5.27 17.93
C PRO A 99 -11.81 3.93 17.28
N VAL A 100 -10.86 3.20 16.70
CA VAL A 100 -11.12 1.90 16.07
C VAL A 100 -11.05 0.76 17.08
N LYS A 101 -11.99 -0.17 16.96
CA LYS A 101 -12.07 -1.36 17.82
C LYS A 101 -10.93 -2.33 17.56
N THR A 102 -10.45 -2.96 18.63
CA THR A 102 -9.61 -4.17 18.54
C THR A 102 -10.37 -5.29 17.84
N ASP A 103 -9.65 -6.30 17.36
CA ASP A 103 -10.27 -7.49 16.78
C ASP A 103 -11.18 -8.20 17.79
N ALA A 104 -10.76 -8.28 19.07
CA ALA A 104 -11.56 -8.87 20.14
C ALA A 104 -12.87 -8.09 20.39
N GLU A 105 -12.80 -6.76 20.48
CA GLU A 105 -13.99 -5.91 20.64
C GLU A 105 -14.92 -5.97 19.42
N ALA A 106 -14.36 -6.04 18.21
CA ALA A 106 -15.11 -6.22 16.98
C ALA A 106 -15.86 -7.56 16.99
N LYS A 107 -15.19 -8.66 17.36
CA LYS A 107 -15.79 -9.99 17.49
C LYS A 107 -16.92 -10.02 18.53
N VAL A 108 -16.71 -9.41 19.70
CA VAL A 108 -17.74 -9.32 20.75
C VAL A 108 -18.93 -8.48 20.28
N THR A 109 -18.69 -7.38 19.55
CA THR A 109 -19.77 -6.57 18.98
C THR A 109 -20.59 -7.39 17.98
N ARG A 110 -19.92 -8.14 17.10
CA ARG A 110 -20.56 -8.97 16.07
C ARG A 110 -21.30 -10.18 16.62
N ALA A 111 -20.86 -10.73 17.76
CA ALA A 111 -21.55 -11.84 18.41
C ALA A 111 -22.80 -11.43 19.20
N ARG A 112 -22.98 -10.11 19.45
CA ARG A 112 -24.08 -9.55 20.24
C ARG A 112 -25.16 -8.86 19.39
N GLY A 113 -24.91 -8.60 18.12
CA GLY A 113 -25.85 -8.01 17.17
C GLY A 113 -26.29 -9.04 16.15
#